data_AF-A0A2A6BDL4-F1
#
_entry.id   AF-A0A2A6BDL4-F1
#
_cell.length_a   1.000
_cell.length_b   1.000
_cell.length_c   1.000
_cell.angle_alpha   90.00
_cell.angle_beta   90.00
_cell.angle_gamma   90.00
#
_symmetry.space_group_name_H-M   'P 1'
#
loop_
_entity.id
_entity.type
_entity.pdbx_description
1 polymer ?
#
loop_
_entity_poly.entity_id
_entity_poly.type
_entity_poly.pdbx_seq_one_letter_code
_entity_poly.pdbx_strand_id
1 'polypeptide(L)'
;MSSNRSVPTGFCGVSSKMAEQDALNYQLYITGGTLITVFNLALGLIIVCHKSIRQQKEYLIYAGCMFFDVIFGLTYLSSGAFRLKVANENTYFPMTTKYECMMTVHNFLFVYITPGAGILVFVTAIDRFIGVFFPTKYMLLRTRYVYCLLFLIFTIPLIAIPIAVFTSMPYNVDCDQHAACILSQAITYQVYLGLRLIRIIGSLACVLFYVPISIKIFYNVSRASSAAYMATSQNRRLIRMTVTVILVTVNTICLYVVPDIILLFNPSTPSFAFYLMNMSKGLVNIVIFLVTQKTLRKAIMQSIKAKGANRSRLVSVTNNHIDQKTITVTSTRKFTMR
;
A
#
# COMPACT_ATOMS: atom_id res chain seq x y z
N MET A 1 23.88 -16.01 -50.60
CA MET A 1 24.40 -14.76 -49.99
C MET A 1 23.30 -13.71 -50.02
N SER A 2 22.45 -13.73 -49.00
CA SER A 2 21.37 -12.77 -48.79
C SER A 2 21.96 -11.51 -48.14
N SER A 3 21.91 -10.41 -48.88
CA SER A 3 22.34 -9.08 -48.44
C SER A 3 21.48 -8.64 -47.24
N ASN A 4 22.08 -8.67 -46.04
CA ASN A 4 21.56 -8.01 -44.85
C ASN A 4 21.60 -6.49 -45.07
N ARG A 5 20.47 -5.90 -45.46
CA ARG A 5 20.28 -4.46 -45.33
C ARG A 5 20.20 -4.14 -43.83
N SER A 6 21.18 -3.38 -43.35
CA SER A 6 21.12 -2.67 -42.08
C SER A 6 19.92 -1.73 -42.09
N VAL A 7 18.86 -2.14 -41.38
CA VAL A 7 17.74 -1.27 -41.01
C VAL A 7 18.31 -0.14 -40.14
N PRO A 8 17.90 1.13 -40.35
CA PRO A 8 18.38 2.24 -39.53
C PRO A 8 18.17 1.95 -38.06
N THR A 9 19.25 2.00 -37.29
CA THR A 9 19.27 1.98 -35.83
C THR A 9 18.45 3.15 -35.30
N GLY A 10 17.21 2.91 -34.89
CA GLY A 10 16.43 3.95 -34.21
C GLY A 10 14.92 3.80 -34.20
N PHE A 11 14.32 2.92 -35.01
CA PHE A 11 12.86 2.73 -35.00
C PHE A 11 12.49 1.31 -34.56
N CYS A 12 12.13 1.17 -33.29
CA CYS A 12 11.51 -0.04 -32.78
C CYS A 12 10.12 -0.21 -33.46
N GLY A 13 9.78 -1.43 -33.87
CA GLY A 13 8.55 -1.72 -34.61
C GLY A 13 7.24 -1.49 -33.82
N VAL A 14 6.11 -1.89 -34.40
CA VAL A 14 4.77 -1.71 -33.84
C VAL A 14 4.10 -3.07 -33.61
N SER A 15 3.49 -3.30 -32.44
CA SER A 15 3.16 -4.67 -32.01
C SER A 15 1.67 -5.07 -32.09
N SER A 16 0.73 -4.17 -31.83
CA SER A 16 -0.71 -4.48 -31.94
C SER A 16 -1.59 -3.23 -31.82
N LYS A 17 -2.81 -3.29 -32.35
CA LYS A 17 -3.84 -2.26 -32.12
C LYS A 17 -4.26 -2.29 -30.66
N MET A 18 -4.45 -1.11 -30.10
CA MET A 18 -4.95 -0.96 -28.75
C MET A 18 -6.46 -1.29 -28.68
N ALA A 19 -6.86 -2.12 -27.73
CA ALA A 19 -8.27 -2.45 -27.52
C ALA A 19 -8.92 -1.48 -26.54
N GLU A 20 -10.21 -1.16 -26.75
CA GLU A 20 -11.00 -0.30 -25.84
C GLU A 20 -11.04 -0.87 -24.41
N GLN A 21 -11.01 -2.20 -24.28
CA GLN A 21 -10.93 -2.90 -22.98
C GLN A 21 -9.69 -2.51 -22.17
N ASP A 22 -8.57 -2.18 -22.81
CA ASP A 22 -7.33 -1.81 -22.13
C ASP A 22 -7.42 -0.44 -21.47
N ALA A 23 -8.17 0.50 -22.07
CA ALA A 23 -8.38 1.82 -21.51
C ALA A 23 -9.17 1.78 -20.18
N LEU A 24 -10.24 0.98 -20.13
CA LEU A 24 -11.02 0.77 -18.90
C LEU A 24 -10.14 0.17 -17.78
N ASN A 25 -9.29 -0.79 -18.15
CA ASN A 25 -8.35 -1.43 -17.23
C ASN A 25 -7.38 -0.41 -16.61
N TYR A 26 -6.85 0.52 -17.41
CA TYR A 26 -5.95 1.57 -16.92
C TYR A 26 -6.66 2.59 -16.02
N GLN A 27 -7.92 2.95 -16.34
CA GLN A 27 -8.74 3.81 -15.49
C GLN A 27 -9.03 3.18 -14.11
N LEU A 28 -9.27 1.86 -14.08
CA LEU A 28 -9.45 1.13 -12.83
C LEU A 28 -8.18 1.15 -11.97
N TYR A 29 -6.99 1.05 -12.57
CA TYR A 29 -5.72 1.17 -11.85
C TYR A 29 -5.50 2.56 -11.27
N ILE A 30 -5.80 3.61 -12.03
CA ILE A 30 -5.70 5.00 -11.58
C ILE A 30 -6.66 5.23 -10.41
N THR A 31 -7.93 4.87 -10.58
CA THR A 31 -8.97 5.11 -9.57
C THR A 31 -8.71 4.29 -8.31
N GLY A 32 -8.45 2.99 -8.44
CA GLY A 32 -8.18 2.11 -7.31
C GLY A 32 -6.87 2.45 -6.60
N GLY A 33 -5.80 2.72 -7.35
CA GLY A 33 -4.52 3.18 -6.81
C GLY A 33 -4.66 4.49 -6.02
N THR A 34 -5.39 5.47 -6.56
CA THR A 34 -5.67 6.75 -5.89
C THR A 34 -6.42 6.55 -4.58
N LEU A 35 -7.49 5.73 -4.58
CA LEU A 35 -8.26 5.44 -3.36
C LEU A 35 -7.37 4.79 -2.30
N ILE A 36 -6.61 3.76 -2.67
CA ILE A 36 -5.70 3.07 -1.75
C ILE A 36 -4.69 4.05 -1.14
N THR A 37 -4.05 4.87 -1.97
CA THR A 37 -3.06 5.86 -1.54
C THR A 37 -3.68 6.89 -0.59
N VAL A 38 -4.78 7.53 -0.97
CA VAL A 38 -5.40 8.61 -0.17
C VAL A 38 -5.87 8.09 1.19
N PHE A 39 -6.60 6.97 1.22
CA PHE A 39 -7.14 6.43 2.47
C PHE A 39 -6.04 5.90 3.39
N ASN A 40 -5.08 5.12 2.89
CA ASN A 40 -4.00 4.61 3.74
C ASN A 40 -3.07 5.73 4.23
N LEU A 41 -2.79 6.75 3.41
CA LEU A 41 -2.01 7.90 3.84
C LEU A 41 -2.73 8.66 4.95
N ALA A 42 -4.03 8.94 4.79
CA ALA A 42 -4.81 9.61 5.82
C ALA A 42 -4.84 8.84 7.14
N LEU A 43 -5.07 7.52 7.10
CA LEU A 43 -5.07 6.67 8.29
C LEU A 43 -3.68 6.58 8.95
N GLY A 44 -2.63 6.41 8.15
CA GLY A 44 -1.25 6.37 8.62
C GLY A 44 -0.85 7.68 9.31
N LEU A 45 -1.18 8.82 8.70
CA LEU A 45 -0.93 10.14 9.29
C LEU A 45 -1.67 10.34 10.61
N ILE A 46 -2.94 9.92 10.72
CA ILE A 46 -3.69 9.99 11.98
C ILE A 46 -2.99 9.21 13.09
N ILE A 47 -2.49 8.00 12.80
CA ILE A 47 -1.78 7.18 13.77
C ILE A 47 -0.47 7.85 14.22
N VAL A 48 0.30 8.39 13.28
CA VAL A 48 1.62 9.00 13.57
C VAL A 48 1.49 10.36 14.27
N CYS A 49 0.48 11.15 13.94
CA CYS A 49 0.24 12.47 14.55
C CYS A 49 -0.36 12.35 15.96
N HIS A 50 -1.13 11.30 16.26
CA HIS A 50 -1.79 11.17 17.56
C HIS A 50 -0.86 10.54 18.62
N LYS A 51 -0.35 11.37 19.55
CA LYS A 51 0.65 10.97 20.57
C LYS A 51 0.26 9.72 21.37
N SER A 52 -1.00 9.59 21.78
CA SER A 52 -1.47 8.44 22.58
C SER A 52 -1.51 7.12 21.79
N ILE A 53 -1.72 7.19 20.47
CA ILE A 53 -1.77 6.02 19.60
C ILE A 53 -0.34 5.62 19.22
N ARG A 54 0.50 6.60 18.87
CA ARG A 54 1.91 6.37 18.51
C ARG A 54 2.74 5.71 19.60
N GLN A 55 2.39 5.90 20.87
CA GLN A 55 3.08 5.22 21.99
C GLN A 55 2.84 3.70 22.02
N GLN A 56 1.83 3.21 21.30
CA GLN A 56 1.45 1.81 21.27
C GLN A 56 2.08 1.14 20.05
N LYS A 57 3.02 0.23 20.31
CA LYS A 57 3.85 -0.49 19.32
C LYS A 57 3.04 -1.09 18.16
N GLU A 58 1.88 -1.62 18.49
CA GLU A 58 0.99 -2.31 17.55
C GLU A 58 0.46 -1.37 16.47
N TYR A 59 0.09 -0.15 16.85
CA TYR A 59 -0.38 0.86 15.91
C TYR A 59 0.76 1.40 15.04
N LEU A 60 1.99 1.46 15.55
CA LEU A 60 3.15 1.80 14.72
C LEU A 60 3.40 0.76 13.63
N ILE A 61 3.23 -0.52 13.94
CA ILE A 61 3.33 -1.59 12.93
C ILE A 61 2.22 -1.45 11.88
N TYR A 62 0.98 -1.20 12.30
CA TYR A 62 -0.11 -0.93 11.35
C TYR A 62 0.13 0.31 10.49
N ALA A 63 0.70 1.39 11.06
CA ALA A 63 1.10 2.54 10.28
C ALA A 63 2.15 2.16 9.23
N GLY A 64 3.13 1.32 9.58
CA GLY A 64 4.07 0.75 8.63
C GLY A 64 3.39 -0.01 7.48
N CYS A 65 2.42 -0.86 7.79
CA CYS A 65 1.62 -1.55 6.76
C CYS A 65 0.85 -0.56 5.88
N MET A 66 0.24 0.48 6.46
CA MET A 66 -0.48 1.52 5.71
C MET A 66 0.46 2.31 4.79
N PHE A 67 1.65 2.68 5.25
CA PHE A 67 2.65 3.34 4.39
C PHE A 67 3.14 2.43 3.27
N PHE A 68 3.28 1.12 3.52
CA PHE A 68 3.56 0.17 2.47
C PHE A 68 2.41 0.09 1.44
N ASP A 69 1.16 0.05 1.91
CA ASP A 69 -0.02 0.09 1.04
C ASP A 69 -0.14 1.42 0.26
N VAL A 70 0.40 2.53 0.77
CA VAL A 70 0.54 3.80 0.03
C VAL A 70 1.49 3.64 -1.15
N ILE A 71 2.68 3.04 -0.94
CA ILE A 71 3.65 2.77 -2.02
C ILE A 71 3.01 1.82 -3.04
N PHE A 72 2.29 0.81 -2.57
CA PHE A 72 1.52 -0.11 -3.41
C PHE A 72 0.49 0.64 -4.28
N GLY A 73 -0.35 1.50 -3.69
CA GLY A 73 -1.31 2.32 -4.43
C GLY A 73 -0.66 3.24 -5.45
N LEU A 74 0.47 3.88 -5.10
CA LEU A 74 1.26 4.73 -6.00
C LEU A 74 1.83 3.95 -7.18
N THR A 75 2.19 2.67 -6.98
CA THR A 75 2.67 1.78 -8.04
C THR A 75 1.60 1.56 -9.10
N TYR A 76 0.37 1.23 -8.68
CA TYR A 76 -0.75 1.04 -9.62
C TYR A 76 -1.21 2.35 -10.26
N LEU A 77 -1.23 3.44 -9.49
CA LEU A 77 -1.56 4.77 -10.01
C LEU A 77 -0.57 5.20 -11.10
N SER A 78 0.74 5.11 -10.84
CA SER A 78 1.76 5.48 -11.82
C SER A 78 1.76 4.57 -13.05
N SER A 79 1.60 3.25 -12.86
CA SER A 79 1.45 2.28 -13.95
C SER A 79 0.24 2.56 -14.83
N GLY A 80 -0.93 2.81 -14.23
CA GLY A 80 -2.16 3.14 -14.95
C GLY A 80 -2.05 4.46 -15.70
N ALA A 81 -1.51 5.51 -15.07
CA ALA A 81 -1.32 6.82 -15.69
C ALA A 81 -0.33 6.76 -16.87
N PHE A 82 0.80 6.05 -16.70
CA PHE A 82 1.78 5.86 -17.78
C PHE A 82 1.17 5.12 -18.97
N ARG A 83 0.50 3.98 -18.72
CA ARG A 83 -0.13 3.19 -19.80
C ARG A 83 -1.26 3.93 -20.49
N LEU A 84 -2.08 4.68 -19.75
CA LEU A 84 -3.14 5.52 -20.32
C LEU A 84 -2.56 6.64 -21.19
N LYS A 85 -1.42 7.23 -20.80
CA LYS A 85 -0.73 8.22 -21.62
C LYS A 85 -0.24 7.62 -22.94
N VAL A 86 0.52 6.52 -22.87
CA VAL A 86 1.02 5.81 -24.06
C VAL A 86 -0.13 5.40 -24.98
N ALA A 87 -1.23 4.96 -24.38
CA ALA A 87 -2.46 4.58 -25.05
C ALA A 87 -3.12 5.73 -25.82
N ASN A 88 -3.19 6.92 -25.22
CA ASN A 88 -3.81 8.09 -25.84
C ASN A 88 -2.94 8.70 -26.96
N GLU A 89 -1.61 8.58 -26.85
CA GLU A 89 -0.66 9.15 -27.81
C GLU A 89 -0.47 8.27 -29.05
N ASN A 90 -0.76 6.97 -28.95
CA ASN A 90 -0.44 6.01 -30.02
C ASN A 90 -1.62 5.11 -30.35
N THR A 91 -1.92 4.98 -31.64
CA THR A 91 -2.93 4.01 -32.14
C THR A 91 -2.50 2.56 -31.93
N TYR A 92 -1.19 2.32 -31.78
CA TYR A 92 -0.57 1.02 -31.58
C TYR A 92 0.54 1.12 -30.54
N PHE A 93 0.81 0.06 -29.78
CA PHE A 93 1.92 0.08 -28.84
C PHE A 93 3.27 0.06 -29.58
N PRO A 94 4.13 1.08 -29.40
CA PRO A 94 5.48 1.01 -29.89
C PRO A 94 6.24 -0.09 -29.14
N MET A 95 7.20 -0.69 -29.83
CA MET A 95 8.18 -1.56 -29.18
C MET A 95 9.24 -0.68 -28.49
N THR A 96 9.79 -1.18 -27.39
CA THR A 96 10.82 -0.51 -26.58
C THR A 96 11.78 -1.55 -26.06
N THR A 97 12.91 -1.11 -25.54
CA THR A 97 13.91 -1.99 -24.96
C THR A 97 13.53 -2.40 -23.54
N LYS A 98 14.01 -3.56 -23.09
CA LYS A 98 13.80 -4.03 -21.72
C LYS A 98 14.36 -3.03 -20.70
N TYR A 99 15.53 -2.45 -20.98
CA TYR A 99 16.15 -1.45 -20.12
C TYR A 99 15.29 -0.18 -19.99
N GLU A 100 14.80 0.37 -21.10
CA GLU A 100 13.89 1.54 -21.08
C GLU A 100 12.63 1.26 -20.26
N CYS A 101 12.03 0.07 -20.42
CA CYS A 101 10.90 -0.33 -19.59
C CYS A 101 11.26 -0.39 -18.10
N MET A 102 12.42 -0.94 -17.73
CA MET A 102 12.86 -1.00 -16.32
C MET A 102 13.04 0.39 -15.72
N MET A 103 13.49 1.36 -16.52
CA MET A 103 13.73 2.74 -16.06
C MET A 103 12.45 3.55 -15.81
N THR A 104 11.27 2.98 -16.08
CA THR A 104 9.99 3.62 -15.73
C THR A 104 9.73 3.60 -14.23
N VAL A 105 9.14 4.69 -13.69
CA VAL A 105 8.90 4.86 -12.25
C VAL A 105 8.07 3.72 -11.65
N HIS A 106 7.02 3.27 -12.34
CA HIS A 106 6.17 2.20 -11.82
C HIS A 106 6.90 0.86 -11.76
N ASN A 107 7.86 0.57 -12.64
CA ASN A 107 8.62 -0.67 -12.60
C ASN A 107 9.63 -0.71 -11.44
N PHE A 108 10.28 0.42 -11.11
CA PHE A 108 11.03 0.54 -9.86
C PHE A 108 10.17 0.21 -8.64
N LEU A 109 8.97 0.79 -8.58
CA LEU A 109 8.05 0.55 -7.49
C LEU A 109 7.55 -0.91 -7.48
N PHE A 110 7.24 -1.52 -8.63
CA PHE A 110 6.87 -2.93 -8.73
C PHE A 110 7.99 -3.86 -8.23
N VAL A 111 9.24 -3.62 -8.62
CA VAL A 111 10.40 -4.39 -8.12
C VAL A 111 10.52 -4.27 -6.60
N TYR A 112 10.22 -3.10 -6.04
CA TYR A 112 10.23 -2.86 -4.61
C TYR A 112 9.08 -3.57 -3.86
N ILE A 113 7.83 -3.36 -4.28
CA ILE A 113 6.65 -3.87 -3.57
C ILE A 113 6.51 -5.39 -3.68
N THR A 114 7.04 -6.02 -4.73
CA THR A 114 6.86 -7.46 -4.98
C THR A 114 7.42 -8.31 -3.83
N PRO A 115 8.74 -8.32 -3.55
CA PRO A 115 9.28 -9.03 -2.40
C PRO A 115 8.90 -8.36 -1.07
N GLY A 116 8.75 -7.02 -1.05
CA GLY A 116 8.41 -6.26 0.15
C GLY A 116 7.10 -6.69 0.79
N ALA A 117 6.10 -7.05 -0.01
CA ALA A 117 4.82 -7.51 0.49
C ALA A 117 4.95 -8.83 1.27
N GLY A 118 5.77 -9.78 0.81
CA GLY A 118 6.01 -11.03 1.52
C GLY A 118 6.80 -10.82 2.82
N ILE A 119 7.85 -9.99 2.76
CA ILE A 119 8.69 -9.65 3.92
C ILE A 119 7.86 -8.95 5.00
N LEU A 120 7.03 -7.98 4.62
CA LEU A 120 6.14 -7.26 5.55
C LEU A 120 5.22 -8.22 6.30
N VAL A 121 4.52 -9.11 5.59
CA VAL A 121 3.58 -10.05 6.23
C VAL A 121 4.35 -11.04 7.12
N PHE A 122 5.52 -11.51 6.70
CA PHE A 122 6.36 -12.41 7.47
C PHE A 122 6.84 -11.79 8.79
N VAL A 123 7.42 -10.59 8.72
CA VAL A 123 7.95 -9.92 9.90
C VAL A 123 6.82 -9.51 10.85
N THR A 124 5.66 -9.10 10.33
CA THR A 124 4.49 -8.81 11.17
C THR A 124 3.96 -10.07 11.87
N ALA A 125 3.98 -11.24 11.20
CA ALA A 125 3.61 -12.51 11.82
C ALA A 125 4.57 -12.89 12.96
N ILE A 126 5.88 -12.67 12.80
CA ILE A 126 6.88 -12.87 13.87
C ILE A 126 6.62 -11.95 15.05
N ASP A 127 6.41 -10.65 14.82
CA ASP A 127 6.11 -9.70 15.91
C ASP A 127 4.85 -10.13 16.69
N ARG A 128 3.80 -10.59 15.99
CA ARG A 128 2.60 -11.12 16.64
C ARG A 128 2.86 -12.41 17.41
N PHE A 129 3.66 -13.31 16.86
CA PHE A 129 4.06 -14.54 17.53
C PHE A 129 4.75 -14.21 18.86
N ILE A 130 5.73 -13.29 18.85
CA ILE A 130 6.43 -12.85 20.07
C ILE A 130 5.44 -12.22 21.07
N GLY A 131 4.53 -11.38 20.59
CA GLY A 131 3.52 -10.73 21.44
C GLY A 131 2.56 -11.70 22.14
N VAL A 132 2.20 -12.80 21.48
CA VAL A 132 1.27 -13.80 22.01
C VAL A 132 1.96 -14.82 22.92
N PHE A 133 3.15 -15.28 22.55
CA PHE A 133 3.88 -16.30 23.33
C PHE A 133 4.66 -15.71 24.51
N PHE A 134 5.15 -14.47 24.40
CA PHE A 134 5.98 -13.83 25.41
C PHE A 134 5.46 -12.44 25.81
N PRO A 135 4.21 -12.31 26.30
CA PRO A 135 3.57 -11.02 26.57
C PRO A 135 4.36 -10.14 27.55
N THR A 136 4.93 -10.72 28.61
CA THR A 136 5.72 -9.98 29.61
C THR A 136 6.97 -9.35 28.99
N LYS A 137 7.72 -10.12 28.19
CA LYS A 137 8.90 -9.60 27.48
C LYS A 137 8.49 -8.59 26.41
N TYR A 138 7.38 -8.84 25.71
CA TYR A 138 6.85 -7.96 24.69
C TYR A 138 6.44 -6.59 25.24
N MET A 139 5.84 -6.52 26.44
CA MET A 139 5.51 -5.26 27.08
C MET A 139 6.76 -4.45 27.46
N LEU A 140 7.82 -5.11 27.93
CA LEU A 140 9.08 -4.47 28.34
C LEU A 140 9.92 -3.95 27.16
N LEU A 141 9.76 -4.50 25.96
CA LEU A 141 10.45 -4.01 24.76
C LEU A 141 10.20 -2.50 24.56
N ARG A 142 11.18 -1.74 24.08
CA ARG A 142 10.99 -0.29 23.84
C ARG A 142 10.45 -0.06 22.42
N THR A 143 9.81 1.09 22.17
CA THR A 143 9.34 1.48 20.82
C THR A 143 10.45 1.51 19.76
N ARG A 144 11.71 1.67 20.17
CA ARG A 144 12.90 1.57 19.30
C ARG A 144 12.94 0.26 18.51
N TYR A 145 12.49 -0.85 19.10
CA TYR A 145 12.39 -2.14 18.43
C TYR A 145 11.51 -2.08 17.17
N VAL A 146 10.35 -1.44 17.27
CA VAL A 146 9.40 -1.33 16.15
C VAL A 146 9.99 -0.49 15.02
N TYR A 147 10.69 0.60 15.34
CA TYR A 147 11.35 1.41 14.31
C TYR A 147 12.46 0.63 13.60
N CYS A 148 13.25 -0.17 14.33
CA CYS A 148 14.25 -1.06 13.73
C CYS A 148 13.61 -2.10 12.81
N LEU A 149 12.51 -2.72 13.27
CA LEU A 149 11.74 -3.70 12.52
C LEU A 149 11.16 -3.10 11.24
N LEU A 150 10.55 -1.91 11.31
CA LEU A 150 10.05 -1.19 10.14
C LEU A 150 11.19 -0.82 9.20
N PHE A 151 12.30 -0.29 9.72
CA PHE A 151 13.48 0.04 8.92
C PHE A 151 13.95 -1.18 8.12
N LEU A 152 14.06 -2.35 8.75
CA LEU A 152 14.42 -3.61 8.08
C LEU A 152 13.45 -3.95 6.95
N ILE A 153 12.14 -3.89 7.20
CA ILE A 153 11.10 -4.21 6.21
C ILE A 153 11.18 -3.28 4.99
N PHE A 154 11.43 -1.98 5.20
CA PHE A 154 11.49 -1.01 4.11
C PHE A 154 12.84 -1.03 3.37
N THR A 155 13.93 -1.47 4.00
CA THR A 155 15.27 -1.44 3.42
C THR A 155 15.64 -2.70 2.63
N ILE A 156 15.27 -3.90 3.10
CA ILE A 156 15.61 -5.16 2.40
C ILE A 156 15.13 -5.15 0.93
N PRO A 157 13.88 -4.75 0.60
CA PRO A 157 13.41 -4.75 -0.78
C PRO A 157 14.14 -3.75 -1.69
N LEU A 158 14.81 -2.73 -1.14
CA LEU A 158 15.60 -1.79 -1.95
C LEU A 158 16.76 -2.48 -2.65
N ILE A 159 17.28 -3.59 -2.11
CA ILE A 159 18.38 -4.37 -2.71
C ILE A 159 17.95 -4.98 -4.06
N ALA A 160 16.65 -5.26 -4.23
CA ALA A 160 16.12 -5.83 -5.48
C ALA A 160 16.23 -4.86 -6.67
N ILE A 161 16.18 -3.54 -6.41
CA ILE A 161 16.21 -2.51 -7.46
C ILE A 161 17.54 -2.51 -8.25
N PRO A 162 18.73 -2.37 -7.63
CA PRO A 162 19.98 -2.36 -8.38
C PRO A 162 20.22 -3.71 -9.09
N ILE A 163 19.77 -4.84 -8.51
CA ILE A 163 19.84 -6.14 -9.17
C ILE A 163 18.99 -6.14 -10.45
N ALA A 164 17.75 -5.65 -10.38
CA ALA A 164 16.87 -5.56 -11.54
C ALA A 164 17.42 -4.61 -12.62
N VAL A 165 17.99 -3.46 -12.24
CA VAL A 165 18.61 -2.51 -13.19
C VAL A 165 19.84 -3.13 -13.84
N PHE A 166 20.77 -3.70 -13.06
CA PHE A 166 22.02 -4.27 -13.55
C PHE A 166 21.78 -5.42 -14.52
N THR A 167 20.83 -6.31 -14.20
CA THR A 167 20.49 -7.45 -15.06
C THR A 167 19.73 -7.05 -16.33
N SER A 168 19.11 -5.88 -16.37
CA SER A 168 18.37 -5.38 -17.53
C SER A 168 19.24 -4.53 -18.47
N MET A 169 20.36 -3.98 -17.97
CA MET A 169 21.29 -3.14 -18.75
C MET A 169 21.81 -3.77 -20.04
N PRO A 170 22.15 -5.07 -20.11
CA PRO A 170 22.63 -5.70 -21.35
C PRO A 170 21.59 -5.73 -22.48
N TYR A 171 20.31 -5.52 -22.18
CA TYR A 171 19.19 -5.58 -23.12
C TYR A 171 18.69 -4.18 -23.49
N ASN A 172 19.61 -3.22 -23.67
CA ASN A 172 19.33 -1.84 -24.04
C ASN A 172 19.30 -1.60 -25.56
N VAL A 173 19.56 -2.63 -26.37
CA VAL A 173 19.53 -2.55 -27.85
C VAL A 173 18.34 -3.30 -28.45
N ASP A 174 17.88 -4.36 -27.78
CA ASP A 174 16.81 -5.23 -28.29
C ASP A 174 15.43 -4.60 -28.08
N CYS A 175 14.78 -4.19 -29.19
CA CYS A 175 13.42 -3.66 -29.20
C CYS A 175 12.35 -4.77 -29.27
N ASP A 176 12.29 -5.63 -28.26
CA ASP A 176 11.39 -6.80 -28.24
C ASP A 176 10.24 -6.68 -27.21
N GLN A 177 10.17 -5.57 -26.47
CA GLN A 177 9.17 -5.38 -25.42
C GLN A 177 8.09 -4.38 -25.81
N HIS A 178 6.86 -4.59 -25.34
CA HIS A 178 5.77 -3.64 -25.53
C HIS A 178 5.94 -2.40 -24.65
N ALA A 179 5.66 -1.20 -25.17
CA ALA A 179 5.69 0.06 -24.42
C ALA A 179 4.68 0.16 -23.27
N ALA A 180 3.78 -0.82 -23.09
CA ALA A 180 2.99 -0.97 -21.88
C ALA A 180 3.87 -1.28 -20.64
N CYS A 181 5.11 -1.74 -20.86
CA CYS A 181 6.15 -1.96 -19.87
C CYS A 181 5.65 -2.68 -18.61
N ILE A 182 5.13 -3.89 -18.81
CA ILE A 182 4.74 -4.77 -17.71
C ILE A 182 6.01 -5.27 -17.01
N LEU A 183 5.95 -5.47 -15.69
CA LEU A 183 7.12 -5.90 -14.91
C LEU A 183 7.82 -7.13 -15.51
N SER A 184 7.08 -8.15 -15.97
CA SER A 184 7.65 -9.36 -16.57
C SER A 184 8.43 -9.11 -17.87
N GLN A 185 8.14 -8.01 -18.56
CA GLN A 185 8.83 -7.56 -19.77
C GLN A 185 10.03 -6.67 -19.44
N ALA A 186 9.94 -5.92 -18.33
CA ALA A 186 10.95 -4.97 -17.90
C ALA A 186 12.19 -5.61 -17.28
N ILE A 187 12.08 -6.82 -16.71
CA ILE A 187 13.20 -7.49 -16.05
C ILE A 187 13.48 -8.86 -16.66
N THR A 188 14.63 -9.45 -16.33
CA THR A 188 14.94 -10.82 -16.72
C THR A 188 14.00 -11.81 -16.03
N TYR A 189 13.69 -12.92 -16.71
CA TYR A 189 12.79 -13.95 -16.20
C TYR A 189 13.24 -14.49 -14.82
N GLN A 190 14.55 -14.66 -14.62
CA GLN A 190 15.11 -15.16 -13.36
C GLN A 190 14.89 -14.19 -12.20
N VAL A 191 15.09 -12.90 -12.42
CA VAL A 191 14.83 -11.88 -11.39
C VAL A 191 13.33 -11.80 -11.10
N TYR A 192 12.49 -11.79 -12.14
CA TYR A 192 11.04 -11.80 -11.98
C TYR A 192 10.56 -12.98 -11.13
N LEU A 193 11.04 -14.19 -11.43
CA LEU A 193 10.72 -15.40 -10.69
C LEU A 193 11.21 -15.29 -9.24
N GLY A 194 12.45 -14.84 -9.02
CA GLY A 194 13.03 -14.66 -7.69
C GLY A 194 12.22 -13.70 -6.80
N LEU A 195 11.83 -12.53 -7.33
CA LEU A 195 10.99 -11.56 -6.61
C LEU A 195 9.65 -12.17 -6.19
N ARG A 196 9.04 -12.96 -7.10
CA ARG A 196 7.77 -13.65 -6.83
C ARG A 196 7.92 -14.77 -5.82
N LEU A 197 8.99 -15.56 -5.89
CA LEU A 197 9.27 -16.64 -4.95
C LEU A 197 9.49 -16.10 -3.53
N ILE A 198 10.25 -15.02 -3.37
CA ILE A 198 10.44 -14.37 -2.06
C ILE A 198 9.08 -13.99 -1.46
N ARG A 199 8.19 -13.41 -2.28
CA ARG A 199 6.84 -13.05 -1.85
C ARG A 199 6.00 -14.26 -1.43
N ILE A 200 5.98 -15.31 -2.26
CA ILE A 200 5.20 -16.53 -2.02
C ILE A 200 5.71 -17.24 -0.76
N ILE A 201 7.03 -17.50 -0.67
CA ILE A 201 7.66 -18.15 0.47
C ILE A 201 7.43 -17.35 1.75
N GLY A 202 7.66 -16.03 1.71
CA GLY A 202 7.42 -15.16 2.87
C GLY A 202 5.97 -15.23 3.35
N SER A 203 5.01 -15.19 2.43
CA SER A 203 3.59 -15.24 2.78
C SER A 203 3.14 -16.62 3.29
N LEU A 204 3.64 -17.72 2.70
CA LEU A 204 3.35 -19.08 3.16
C LEU A 204 3.98 -19.37 4.53
N ALA A 205 5.20 -18.89 4.77
CA ALA A 205 5.86 -19.02 6.06
C ALA A 205 5.06 -18.36 7.20
N CYS A 206 4.26 -17.33 6.90
CA CYS A 206 3.36 -16.71 7.88
C CYS A 206 2.28 -17.68 8.38
N VAL A 207 1.78 -18.58 7.53
CA VAL A 207 0.74 -19.55 7.89
C VAL A 207 1.24 -20.44 9.02
N LEU A 208 2.52 -20.83 8.99
CA LEU A 208 3.18 -21.62 10.04
C LEU A 208 3.18 -20.90 11.40
N PHE A 209 3.20 -19.57 11.43
CA PHE A 209 3.10 -18.79 12.66
C PHE A 209 1.65 -18.58 13.11
N TYR A 210 0.70 -18.43 12.19
CA TYR A 210 -0.69 -18.17 12.57
C TYR A 210 -1.43 -19.35 13.18
N VAL A 211 -1.07 -20.59 12.80
CA VAL A 211 -1.62 -21.80 13.43
C VAL A 211 -1.34 -21.85 14.95
N PRO A 212 -0.07 -21.78 15.42
CA PRO A 212 0.21 -21.80 16.85
C PRO A 212 -0.29 -20.56 17.59
N ILE A 213 -0.31 -19.37 16.94
CA ILE A 213 -0.93 -18.16 17.50
C ILE A 213 -2.42 -18.41 17.79
N SER A 214 -3.14 -18.98 16.83
CA SER A 214 -4.58 -19.22 16.93
C SER A 214 -4.90 -20.25 18.01
N ILE A 215 -4.13 -21.35 18.07
CA ILE A 215 -4.25 -22.37 19.13
C ILE A 215 -4.02 -21.75 20.50
N LYS A 216 -2.96 -20.96 20.67
CA LYS A 216 -2.63 -20.36 21.98
C LYS A 216 -3.70 -19.38 22.44
N ILE A 217 -4.24 -18.56 21.54
CA ILE A 217 -5.32 -17.62 21.85
C ILE A 217 -6.59 -18.37 22.22
N PHE A 218 -6.96 -19.39 21.44
CA PHE A 218 -8.13 -20.22 21.73
C PHE A 218 -8.00 -20.88 23.11
N TYR A 219 -6.85 -21.49 23.41
CA TYR A 219 -6.59 -22.09 24.71
C TYR A 219 -6.68 -21.07 25.86
N ASN A 220 -6.09 -19.89 25.70
CA ASN A 220 -6.14 -18.83 26.71
C ASN A 220 -7.58 -18.33 26.97
N VAL A 221 -8.39 -18.21 25.91
CA VAL A 221 -9.81 -17.81 26.00
C VAL A 221 -10.65 -18.91 26.65
N SER A 222 -10.42 -20.18 26.32
CA SER A 222 -11.18 -21.30 26.86
C SER A 222 -10.86 -21.59 28.32
N ARG A 223 -9.61 -21.38 28.75
CA ARG A 223 -9.15 -21.74 30.10
C ARG A 223 -9.41 -20.66 31.14
N ALA A 224 -9.42 -19.40 30.74
CA ALA A 224 -9.79 -18.32 31.63
C ALA A 224 -11.30 -18.12 31.50
N SER A 225 -12.05 -18.32 32.60
CA SER A 225 -13.52 -18.17 32.60
C SER A 225 -13.89 -16.93 31.80
N SER A 226 -14.60 -17.11 30.68
CA SER A 226 -14.70 -16.11 29.61
C SER A 226 -15.09 -14.71 30.13
N ALA A 227 -15.83 -14.65 31.24
CA ALA A 227 -16.14 -13.43 31.96
C ALA A 227 -14.93 -12.74 32.64
N ALA A 228 -14.08 -13.47 33.38
CA ALA A 228 -12.92 -12.93 34.11
C ALA A 228 -11.76 -12.55 33.18
N TYR A 229 -11.50 -13.36 32.14
CA TYR A 229 -10.46 -13.06 31.14
C TYR A 229 -10.83 -11.84 30.30
N MET A 230 -12.11 -11.73 29.93
CA MET A 230 -12.63 -10.57 29.20
C MET A 230 -12.89 -9.36 30.10
N ALA A 231 -12.92 -9.50 31.42
CA ALA A 231 -13.05 -8.36 32.33
C ALA A 231 -11.83 -7.43 32.26
N THR A 232 -10.65 -7.96 31.94
CA THR A 232 -9.45 -7.15 31.72
C THR A 232 -9.47 -6.49 30.33
N SER A 233 -9.57 -5.17 30.30
CA SER A 233 -9.62 -4.35 29.07
C SER A 233 -8.43 -4.60 28.13
N GLN A 234 -7.28 -4.99 28.67
CA GLN A 234 -6.06 -5.34 27.92
C GLN A 234 -6.20 -6.63 27.11
N ASN A 235 -6.82 -7.68 27.65
CA ASN A 235 -7.00 -8.96 26.94
C ASN A 235 -7.97 -8.83 25.77
N ARG A 236 -9.10 -8.11 25.96
CA ARG A 236 -10.04 -7.81 24.87
C ARG A 236 -9.38 -7.06 23.72
N ARG A 237 -8.45 -6.16 24.06
CA ARG A 237 -7.69 -5.40 23.07
C ARG A 237 -6.73 -6.31 22.29
N LEU A 238 -5.97 -7.15 22.99
CA LEU A 238 -5.05 -8.12 22.39
C LEU A 238 -5.78 -9.05 21.40
N ILE A 239 -6.91 -9.65 21.82
CA ILE A 239 -7.73 -10.52 20.95
C ILE A 239 -8.16 -9.78 19.68
N ARG A 240 -8.70 -8.57 19.81
CA ARG A 240 -9.19 -7.80 18.67
C ARG A 240 -8.09 -7.49 17.65
N MET A 241 -6.88 -7.22 18.15
CA MET A 241 -5.71 -6.99 17.32
C MET A 241 -5.29 -8.26 16.59
N THR A 242 -5.25 -9.40 17.27
CA THR A 242 -4.95 -10.66 16.60
C THR A 242 -6.00 -11.00 15.54
N VAL A 243 -7.29 -10.82 15.83
CA VAL A 243 -8.37 -11.02 14.84
C VAL A 243 -8.16 -10.13 13.62
N THR A 244 -7.81 -8.86 13.82
CA THR A 244 -7.50 -7.93 12.71
C THR A 244 -6.38 -8.48 11.83
N VAL A 245 -5.31 -8.95 12.45
CA VAL A 245 -4.14 -9.46 11.72
C VAL A 245 -4.48 -10.76 10.98
N ILE A 246 -5.25 -11.66 11.59
CA ILE A 246 -5.73 -12.88 10.92
C ILE A 246 -6.56 -12.50 9.69
N LEU A 247 -7.51 -11.56 9.83
CA LEU A 247 -8.32 -11.10 8.70
C LEU A 247 -7.47 -10.48 7.57
N VAL A 248 -6.50 -9.62 7.91
CA VAL A 248 -5.57 -9.04 6.93
C VAL A 248 -4.72 -10.11 6.24
N THR A 249 -4.31 -11.14 6.99
CA THR A 249 -3.52 -12.25 6.45
C THR A 249 -4.35 -13.12 5.52
N VAL A 250 -5.55 -13.52 5.94
CA VAL A 250 -6.47 -14.29 5.08
C VAL A 250 -6.78 -13.52 3.81
N ASN A 251 -7.08 -12.23 3.93
CA ASN A 251 -7.25 -11.34 2.77
C ASN A 251 -6.01 -11.34 1.85
N THR A 252 -4.82 -11.28 2.43
CA THR A 252 -3.56 -11.34 1.68
C THR A 252 -3.36 -12.69 0.99
N ILE A 253 -3.65 -13.80 1.65
CA ILE A 253 -3.51 -15.13 1.04
C ILE A 253 -4.48 -15.25 -0.14
N CYS A 254 -5.75 -14.93 0.07
CA CYS A 254 -6.81 -15.09 -0.94
C CYS A 254 -6.65 -14.13 -2.12
N LEU A 255 -6.40 -12.84 -1.87
CA LEU A 255 -6.39 -11.82 -2.92
C LEU A 255 -5.00 -11.53 -3.50
N TYR A 256 -3.93 -12.11 -2.94
CA TYR A 256 -2.56 -11.82 -3.37
C TYR A 256 -1.76 -13.10 -3.66
N VAL A 257 -1.63 -13.99 -2.67
CA VAL A 257 -0.80 -15.20 -2.81
C VAL A 257 -1.40 -16.21 -3.79
N VAL A 258 -2.72 -16.43 -3.73
CA VAL A 258 -3.39 -17.37 -4.63
C VAL A 258 -3.23 -16.95 -6.11
N PRO A 259 -3.53 -15.69 -6.51
CA PRO A 259 -3.25 -15.22 -7.86
C PRO A 259 -1.78 -15.41 -8.28
N ASP A 260 -0.83 -15.18 -7.37
CA ASP A 260 0.59 -15.33 -7.67
C ASP A 260 1.02 -16.78 -7.90
N ILE A 261 0.47 -17.72 -7.12
CA ILE A 261 0.70 -19.15 -7.32
C ILE A 261 0.14 -19.57 -8.68
N ILE A 262 -1.06 -19.12 -9.04
CA ILE A 262 -1.66 -19.43 -10.34
C ILE A 262 -0.78 -18.89 -11.48
N LEU A 263 -0.31 -17.65 -11.38
CA LEU A 263 0.59 -17.04 -12.35
C LEU A 263 1.98 -17.67 -12.39
N LEU A 264 2.40 -18.37 -11.32
CA LEU A 264 3.65 -19.13 -11.31
C LEU A 264 3.54 -20.37 -12.21
N PHE A 265 2.39 -21.05 -12.18
CA PHE A 265 2.14 -22.22 -13.02
C PHE A 265 1.70 -21.87 -14.45
N ASN A 266 1.01 -20.73 -14.62
CA ASN A 266 0.50 -20.26 -15.91
C ASN A 266 0.99 -18.83 -16.21
N PRO A 267 2.27 -18.65 -16.55
CA PRO A 267 2.84 -17.32 -16.80
C PRO A 267 2.28 -16.67 -18.07
N SER A 268 1.78 -17.47 -19.00
CA SER A 268 1.17 -17.04 -20.27
C SER A 268 -0.26 -16.52 -20.14
N THR A 269 -0.84 -16.54 -18.93
CA THR A 269 -2.19 -16.03 -18.67
C THR A 269 -2.11 -14.64 -18.03
N PRO A 270 -1.93 -13.55 -18.80
CA PRO A 270 -2.05 -12.21 -18.27
C PRO A 270 -3.53 -11.91 -18.03
N SER A 271 -4.08 -12.38 -16.91
CA SER A 271 -5.42 -11.96 -16.54
C SER A 271 -5.31 -10.64 -15.78
N PHE A 272 -5.78 -9.57 -16.42
CA PHE A 272 -6.06 -8.29 -15.75
C PHE A 272 -6.80 -8.51 -14.41
N ALA A 273 -7.66 -9.53 -14.37
CA ALA A 273 -8.36 -9.98 -13.17
C ALA A 273 -7.42 -10.26 -11.98
N PHE A 274 -6.28 -10.93 -12.16
CA PHE A 274 -5.33 -11.18 -11.06
C PHE A 274 -4.70 -9.89 -10.53
N TYR A 275 -4.40 -8.94 -11.40
CA TYR A 275 -3.92 -7.62 -10.97
C TYR A 275 -5.02 -6.83 -10.26
N LEU A 276 -6.28 -6.93 -10.69
CA LEU A 276 -7.41 -6.29 -10.03
C LEU A 276 -7.69 -6.93 -8.65
N MET A 277 -7.55 -8.25 -8.51
CA MET A 277 -7.59 -8.95 -7.22
C MET A 277 -6.48 -8.44 -6.30
N ASN A 278 -5.25 -8.35 -6.82
CA ASN A 278 -4.11 -7.82 -6.08
C ASN A 278 -4.37 -6.39 -5.60
N MET A 279 -4.97 -5.53 -6.42
CA MET A 279 -5.34 -4.16 -6.05
C MET A 279 -6.44 -4.14 -4.98
N SER A 280 -7.46 -5.01 -5.12
CA SER A 280 -8.60 -5.10 -4.21
C SER A 280 -8.19 -5.40 -2.76
N LYS A 281 -7.07 -6.10 -2.56
CA LYS A 281 -6.47 -6.32 -1.23
C LYS A 281 -6.33 -5.01 -0.43
N GLY A 282 -5.82 -3.95 -1.05
CA GLY A 282 -5.57 -2.67 -0.36
C GLY A 282 -6.86 -2.02 0.14
N LEU A 283 -7.93 -2.11 -0.65
CA LEU A 283 -9.26 -1.62 -0.27
C LEU A 283 -9.87 -2.44 0.87
N VAL A 284 -9.77 -3.76 0.80
CA VAL A 284 -10.27 -4.65 1.87
C VAL A 284 -9.50 -4.44 3.17
N ASN A 285 -8.19 -4.20 3.12
CA ASN A 285 -7.39 -3.87 4.31
C ASN A 285 -7.92 -2.60 5.01
N ILE A 286 -8.25 -1.55 4.26
CA ILE A 286 -8.83 -0.31 4.83
C ILE A 286 -10.14 -0.63 5.57
N VAL A 287 -11.03 -1.41 4.96
CA VAL A 287 -12.31 -1.81 5.58
C VAL A 287 -12.07 -2.61 6.85
N ILE A 288 -11.15 -3.58 6.81
CA ILE A 288 -10.78 -4.39 7.99
C ILE A 288 -10.30 -3.47 9.12
N PHE A 289 -9.38 -2.54 8.86
CA PHE A 289 -8.86 -1.63 9.88
C PHE A 289 -9.96 -0.74 10.48
N LEU A 290 -10.86 -0.21 9.66
CA LEU A 290 -11.97 0.63 10.13
C LEU A 290 -12.97 -0.16 10.99
N VAL A 291 -13.30 -1.39 10.59
CA VAL A 291 -14.27 -2.23 11.31
C VAL A 291 -13.68 -2.70 12.64
N THR A 292 -12.45 -3.20 12.65
CA THR A 292 -11.86 -3.83 13.83
C THR A 292 -11.29 -2.81 14.82
N GLN A 293 -10.74 -1.67 14.40
CA GLN A 293 -10.01 -0.77 15.28
C GLN A 293 -10.89 0.35 15.85
N LYS A 294 -11.58 0.07 16.97
CA LYS A 294 -12.40 1.08 17.70
C LYS A 294 -11.61 2.34 18.09
N THR A 295 -10.36 2.18 18.54
CA THR A 295 -9.50 3.32 18.94
C THR A 295 -9.22 4.24 17.77
N LEU A 296 -8.91 3.66 16.60
CA LEU A 296 -8.67 4.40 15.37
C LEU A 296 -9.91 5.17 14.94
N ARG A 297 -11.09 4.53 14.95
CA ARG A 297 -12.37 5.22 14.67
C ARG A 297 -12.63 6.41 15.60
N LYS A 298 -12.38 6.26 16.89
CA LYS A 298 -12.52 7.37 17.86
C LYS A 298 -11.57 8.52 17.52
N ALA A 299 -10.32 8.22 17.15
CA ALA A 299 -9.33 9.22 16.77
C ALA A 299 -9.71 9.94 15.46
N ILE A 300 -10.26 9.21 14.48
CA ILE A 300 -10.81 9.79 13.24
C ILE A 300 -11.96 10.75 13.58
N MET A 301 -12.93 10.30 14.39
CA MET A 301 -14.06 11.15 14.80
C MET A 301 -13.59 12.39 15.57
N GLN A 302 -12.60 12.26 16.44
CA GLN A 302 -12.01 13.40 17.16
C GLN A 302 -11.32 14.37 16.20
N SER A 303 -10.57 13.86 15.22
CA SER A 303 -9.89 14.69 14.22
C SER A 303 -10.89 15.46 13.34
N ILE A 304 -12.01 14.83 12.98
CA ILE A 304 -13.10 15.47 12.23
C ILE A 304 -13.79 16.54 13.09
N LYS A 305 -14.13 16.22 14.34
CA LYS A 305 -14.76 17.17 15.29
C LYS A 305 -13.86 18.38 15.56
N ALA A 306 -12.56 18.18 15.76
CA ALA A 306 -11.61 19.26 16.00
C ALA A 306 -11.49 20.21 14.79
N LYS A 307 -11.48 19.67 13.56
CA LYS A 307 -11.54 20.48 12.34
C LYS A 307 -12.85 21.26 12.22
N GLY A 308 -13.97 20.64 12.57
CA GLY A 308 -15.28 21.31 12.60
C GLY A 308 -15.33 22.47 13.58
N ALA A 309 -14.88 22.27 14.82
CA ALA A 309 -14.86 23.30 15.87
C ALA A 309 -13.96 24.49 15.53
N ASN A 310 -12.77 24.23 14.96
CA ASN A 310 -11.88 25.30 14.50
C ASN A 310 -12.46 26.10 13.32
N ARG A 311 -13.19 25.43 12.42
CA ARG A 311 -13.89 26.11 11.32
C ARG A 311 -15.00 27.03 11.85
N SER A 312 -15.77 26.59 12.85
CA SER A 312 -16.80 27.43 13.49
C SER A 312 -16.22 28.65 14.21
N ARG A 313 -15.07 28.51 14.88
CA ARG A 313 -14.37 29.66 15.49
C ARG A 313 -13.87 30.66 14.45
N LEU A 314 -13.30 30.19 13.33
CA LEU A 314 -12.81 31.08 12.27
C LEU A 314 -13.95 31.91 11.63
N VAL A 315 -15.11 31.28 11.41
CA VAL A 315 -16.30 31.98 10.90
C VAL A 315 -16.85 32.99 11.91
N SER A 316 -16.89 32.66 13.20
CA SER A 316 -17.33 33.59 14.25
C SER A 316 -16.41 34.82 14.38
N VAL A 317 -15.09 34.65 14.26
CA VAL A 317 -14.14 35.79 14.27
C VAL A 317 -14.33 36.67 13.04
N THR A 318 -14.58 36.06 11.87
CA THR A 318 -14.80 36.82 10.63
C THR A 318 -16.10 37.63 10.68
N ASN A 319 -17.18 37.08 11.22
CA ASN A 319 -18.46 37.79 11.37
C ASN A 319 -18.37 38.94 12.39
N ASN A 320 -17.70 38.74 13.53
CA ASN A 320 -17.48 39.82 14.50
C ASN A 320 -16.65 40.97 13.91
N HIS A 321 -15.75 40.69 12.98
CA HIS A 321 -14.94 41.71 12.33
C HIS A 321 -15.71 42.50 11.25
N ILE A 322 -16.74 41.91 10.64
CA ILE A 322 -17.64 42.57 9.70
C ILE A 322 -18.66 43.46 10.45
N ASP A 323 -19.18 43.01 11.58
CA ASP A 323 -20.09 43.82 12.41
C ASP A 323 -19.39 45.05 13.01
N GLN A 324 -18.13 44.92 13.45
CA GLN A 324 -17.36 46.09 13.90
C GLN A 324 -17.09 47.11 12.78
N LYS A 325 -16.83 46.68 11.54
CA LYS A 325 -16.68 47.62 10.42
C LYS A 325 -18.00 48.30 10.05
N THR A 326 -19.13 47.63 10.23
CA THR A 326 -20.45 48.22 9.95
C THR A 326 -20.86 49.26 11.00
N ILE A 327 -20.49 49.07 12.27
CA ILE A 327 -20.76 50.05 13.33
C ILE A 327 -19.86 51.30 13.20
N THR A 328 -18.66 51.16 12.63
CA THR A 328 -17.74 52.30 12.46
C THR A 328 -18.11 53.24 11.29
N VAL A 329 -18.95 52.80 10.35
CA VAL A 329 -19.41 53.64 9.21
C VAL A 329 -20.71 54.40 9.53
N THR A 330 -21.49 53.96 10.52
CA THR A 330 -22.74 54.65 10.92
C THR A 330 -22.53 55.74 11.98
N SER A 331 -21.35 55.83 12.60
CA SER A 331 -21.03 56.84 13.63
C SER A 331 -20.46 58.16 13.06
N THR A 332 -20.06 58.20 11.78
CA THR A 332 -19.46 59.39 11.15
C THR A 332 -20.45 60.25 10.35
N ARG A 333 -21.76 60.11 10.60
CA ARG A 333 -22.82 60.85 9.89
C ARG A 333 -23.77 61.59 10.84
N LYS A 334 -23.24 62.23 11.88
CA LYS A 334 -23.98 63.20 12.72
C LYS A 334 -23.01 64.22 13.34
N PHE A 335 -22.35 65.06 12.53
CA PHE A 335 -21.72 66.29 13.03
C PHE A 335 -21.48 67.28 11.88
N THR A 336 -22.54 67.95 11.44
CA THR A 336 -22.46 69.23 10.71
C THR A 336 -23.83 69.88 10.67
N MET A 337 -24.11 70.71 11.67
CA MET A 337 -24.97 71.90 11.54
C MET A 337 -24.42 72.94 12.51
N ARG A 338 -23.60 73.84 11.97
CA ARG A 338 -23.61 75.27 12.26
C ARG A 338 -22.91 75.99 11.14
#